data_AF-A0AAE1VVZ5-F1
#
_entry.id   AF-A0AAE1VVZ5-F1
#
_cell.length_a   1.000
_cell.length_b   1.000
_cell.length_c   1.000
_cell.angle_alpha   90.00
_cell.angle_beta   90.00
_cell.angle_gamma   90.00
#
_symmetry.space_group_name_H-M   'P 1'
#
loop_
_entity.id
_entity.type
_entity.pdbx_description
1 polymer ?
#
loop_
_entity_poly.entity_id
_entity_poly.type
_entity_poly.pdbx_seq_one_letter_code
_entity_poly.pdbx_strand_id
1 'polypeptide(L)'
;MLQDAYGNLREKVQIRIWRRAGRDVDKATAEYLFEVINSREDVLRRMIRRCAYLKTLHADEILKYGFCSNMIDTPLCPLKVVTNLQEAVWDADIVIDGLPSTETREERITVPVTISLAKGIEAELRPEPRILEFQLRIYCILGGPNIASEIYNREYVNARICGAEKWRKALARFLRQPHFIVWDNGDLVTHEVMGGLKNVYAIGAGAILSLSGAMF
;
A
#
# COMPACT_ATOMS: atom_id res chain seq x y z
N MET A 1 -10.11 -0.44 16.85
CA MET A 1 -8.83 -0.16 16.16
C MET A 1 -8.33 -1.44 15.52
N LEU A 2 -7.59 -1.39 14.41
CA LEU A 2 -7.01 -2.59 13.77
C LEU A 2 -6.20 -3.47 14.77
N GLN A 3 -5.55 -2.84 15.75
CA GLN A 3 -4.80 -3.50 16.81
C GLN A 3 -5.67 -4.43 17.68
N ASP A 4 -6.98 -4.15 17.78
CA ASP A 4 -7.92 -4.96 18.55
C ASP A 4 -8.14 -6.35 17.91
N ALA A 5 -7.86 -6.49 16.61
CA ALA A 5 -7.93 -7.77 15.90
C ALA A 5 -6.82 -8.75 16.33
N TYR A 6 -5.77 -8.27 17.00
CA TYR A 6 -4.64 -9.09 17.42
C TYR A 6 -4.84 -9.77 18.80
N GLY A 7 -6.02 -9.60 19.43
CA GLY A 7 -6.41 -10.30 20.65
C GLY A 7 -5.38 -10.14 21.78
N ASN A 8 -4.80 -11.25 22.24
CA ASN A 8 -3.79 -11.28 23.31
C ASN A 8 -2.47 -10.58 22.95
N LEU A 9 -2.26 -10.27 21.67
CA LEU A 9 -1.08 -9.52 21.19
C LEU A 9 -1.35 -8.02 21.04
N ARG A 10 -2.54 -7.53 21.42
CA ARG A 10 -2.92 -6.11 21.29
C ARG A 10 -1.90 -5.16 21.92
N GLU A 11 -1.36 -5.50 23.10
CA GLU A 11 -0.36 -4.68 23.79
C GLU A 11 1.05 -4.83 23.20
N LYS A 12 1.26 -5.83 22.34
CA LYS A 12 2.56 -6.13 21.71
C LYS A 12 2.64 -5.66 20.26
N VAL A 13 1.52 -5.23 19.67
CA VAL A 13 1.43 -4.87 18.26
C VAL A 13 0.91 -3.44 18.12
N GLN A 14 1.82 -2.52 17.82
CA GLN A 14 1.49 -1.14 17.51
C GLN A 14 1.54 -0.92 16.00
N ILE A 15 0.37 -0.66 15.41
CA ILE A 15 0.26 -0.28 14.00
C ILE A 15 -0.04 1.21 13.90
N ARG A 16 0.78 1.91 13.11
CA ARG A 16 0.56 3.29 12.68
C ARG A 16 0.56 3.34 11.17
N ILE A 17 -0.27 4.21 10.61
CA ILE A 17 -0.27 4.50 9.18
C ILE A 17 0.07 5.96 9.01
N TRP A 18 1.08 6.23 8.20
CA TRP A 18 1.40 7.60 7.82
C TRP A 18 0.72 7.96 6.51
N ARG A 19 0.21 9.19 6.45
CA ARG A 19 -0.26 9.82 5.21
C ARG A 19 0.00 11.32 5.28
N ARG A 20 0.46 11.90 4.17
CA ARG A 20 0.56 13.36 4.03
C ARG A 20 -0.82 14.01 4.23
N ALA A 21 -0.86 15.05 5.07
CA ALA A 21 -2.08 15.78 5.39
C ALA A 21 -2.57 16.65 4.22
N GLY A 22 -3.87 16.97 4.23
CA GLY A 22 -4.42 18.08 3.44
C GLY A 22 -4.70 17.75 1.97
N ARG A 23 -4.64 16.48 1.57
CA ARG A 23 -5.17 16.05 0.27
C ARG A 23 -6.69 15.97 0.36
N ASP A 24 -7.36 16.84 -0.38
CA ASP A 24 -8.83 16.85 -0.47
C ASP A 24 -9.36 15.58 -1.12
N VAL A 25 -10.50 15.14 -0.59
CA VAL A 25 -11.36 14.13 -1.22
C VAL A 25 -12.28 14.88 -2.19
N ASP A 26 -12.30 14.47 -3.45
CA ASP A 26 -13.17 15.09 -4.44
C ASP A 26 -14.65 14.85 -4.10
N LYS A 27 -15.51 15.71 -4.65
CA LYS A 27 -16.94 15.72 -4.33
C LYS A 27 -17.63 14.39 -4.64
N ALA A 28 -17.31 13.74 -5.76
CA ALA A 28 -17.95 12.48 -6.14
C ALA A 28 -17.56 11.35 -5.18
N THR A 29 -16.27 11.26 -4.84
CA THR A 29 -15.74 10.33 -3.84
C THR A 29 -16.35 10.59 -2.45
N ALA A 30 -16.56 11.86 -2.07
CA ALA A 30 -17.21 12.22 -0.81
C ALA A 30 -18.70 11.82 -0.76
N GLU A 31 -19.46 12.09 -1.83
CA GLU A 31 -20.87 11.68 -1.95
C GLU A 31 -21.00 10.16 -1.85
N TYR A 32 -20.16 9.42 -2.57
CA TYR A 32 -20.15 7.96 -2.52
C TYR A 32 -19.77 7.41 -1.15
N LEU A 33 -18.80 8.04 -0.47
CA LEU A 33 -18.45 7.68 0.91
C LEU A 33 -19.67 7.80 1.85
N PHE A 34 -20.49 8.84 1.71
CA PHE A 34 -21.70 8.98 2.53
C PHE A 34 -22.73 7.89 2.24
N GLU A 35 -22.89 7.47 0.98
CA GLU A 35 -23.75 6.33 0.62
C GLU A 35 -23.26 5.03 1.26
N VAL A 36 -21.95 4.76 1.21
CA VAL A 36 -21.34 3.58 1.84
C VAL A 36 -21.48 3.61 3.36
N ILE A 37 -21.33 4.77 4.00
CA ILE A 37 -21.54 4.92 5.45
C ILE A 37 -23.00 4.65 5.80
N ASN A 38 -23.95 5.22 5.06
CA ASN A 38 -25.38 5.09 5.33
C ASN A 38 -25.91 3.67 5.07
N SER A 39 -25.32 2.94 4.13
CA SER A 39 -25.72 1.56 3.81
C SER A 39 -25.18 0.52 4.81
N ARG A 40 -24.23 0.88 5.69
CA ARG A 40 -23.58 -0.05 6.63
C ARG A 40 -23.82 0.39 8.07
N GLU A 41 -24.76 -0.26 8.77
CA GLU A 41 -25.12 0.10 10.15
C GLU A 41 -23.93 0.13 11.13
N ASP A 42 -22.97 -0.80 10.98
CA ASP A 42 -21.80 -0.90 11.84
C ASP A 42 -20.84 0.29 11.65
N VAL A 43 -20.74 0.82 10.42
CA VAL A 43 -19.98 2.03 10.08
C VAL A 43 -20.73 3.26 10.54
N LEU A 44 -22.02 3.33 10.25
CA LEU A 44 -22.89 4.45 10.58
C LEU A 44 -22.87 4.75 12.08
N ARG A 45 -23.02 3.72 12.93
CA ARG A 45 -22.92 3.86 14.39
C ARG A 45 -21.58 4.42 14.86
N ARG A 46 -20.49 4.14 14.13
CA ARG A 46 -19.14 4.65 14.43
C ARG A 46 -18.95 6.12 13.99
N MET A 47 -19.62 6.56 12.93
CA MET A 47 -19.34 7.86 12.27
C MET A 47 -20.42 8.95 12.46
N ILE A 48 -21.66 8.62 12.87
CA ILE A 48 -22.79 9.57 13.02
C ILE A 48 -22.42 10.85 13.79
N ARG A 49 -21.53 10.76 14.79
CA ARG A 49 -21.19 11.91 15.64
C ARG A 49 -20.05 12.80 15.10
N ARG A 50 -19.29 12.37 14.10
CA ARG A 50 -17.99 13.00 13.76
C ARG A 50 -17.86 13.52 12.32
N CYS A 51 -18.57 12.95 11.36
CA CYS A 51 -18.51 13.41 9.95
C CYS A 51 -19.63 14.37 9.54
N ALA A 52 -20.69 14.50 10.36
CA ALA A 52 -21.86 15.32 10.04
C ALA A 52 -21.59 16.84 9.94
N TYR A 53 -20.38 17.31 10.28
CA TYR A 53 -20.05 18.73 10.41
C TYR A 53 -18.90 19.22 9.50
N LEU A 54 -18.29 18.34 8.69
CA LEU A 54 -17.14 18.72 7.87
C LEU A 54 -17.59 19.16 6.48
N LYS A 55 -17.32 20.43 6.12
CA LYS A 55 -17.57 20.98 4.78
C LYS A 55 -16.60 20.43 3.72
N THR A 56 -15.39 20.09 4.13
CA THR A 56 -14.34 19.51 3.29
C THR A 56 -13.80 18.27 3.99
N LEU A 57 -13.69 17.15 3.27
CA LEU A 57 -13.11 15.92 3.78
C LEU A 57 -11.67 15.79 3.28
N HIS A 58 -10.73 15.60 4.19
CA HIS A 58 -9.35 15.28 3.82
C HIS A 58 -9.10 13.77 3.87
N ALA A 59 -8.22 13.30 2.98
CA ALA A 59 -7.97 11.88 2.81
C ALA A 59 -7.29 11.22 4.04
N ASP A 60 -6.49 11.97 4.81
CA ASP A 60 -5.93 11.48 6.08
C ASP A 60 -6.99 11.39 7.19
N GLU A 61 -8.02 12.22 7.15
CA GLU A 61 -9.10 12.19 8.12
C GLU A 61 -10.02 11.00 7.92
N ILE A 62 -10.47 10.74 6.68
CA ILE A 62 -11.31 9.57 6.39
C ILE A 62 -10.56 8.26 6.70
N LEU A 63 -9.24 8.25 6.55
CA LEU A 63 -8.40 7.09 6.85
C LEU A 63 -8.33 6.77 8.35
N LYS A 64 -8.43 7.78 9.23
CA LYS A 64 -8.56 7.56 10.70
C LYS A 64 -9.79 6.70 11.01
N TYR A 65 -10.84 6.83 10.20
CA TYR A 65 -12.08 6.08 10.32
C TYR A 65 -12.06 4.74 9.57
N GLY A 66 -10.96 4.40 8.90
CA GLY A 66 -10.80 3.16 8.15
C GLY A 66 -11.17 3.26 6.67
N PHE A 67 -11.36 4.47 6.13
CA PHE A 67 -11.71 4.67 4.72
C PHE A 67 -10.51 5.09 3.88
N CYS A 68 -10.28 4.38 2.79
CA CYS A 68 -9.30 4.76 1.78
C CYS A 68 -10.00 5.38 0.58
N SER A 69 -9.53 6.54 0.10
CA SER A 69 -10.09 7.24 -1.06
C SER A 69 -10.14 6.38 -2.32
N ASN A 70 -9.19 5.46 -2.47
CA ASN A 70 -9.07 4.61 -3.66
C ASN A 70 -9.85 3.29 -3.53
N MET A 71 -10.42 3.01 -2.35
CA MET A 71 -11.12 1.75 -2.07
C MET A 71 -12.24 1.99 -1.03
N ILE A 72 -13.20 2.87 -1.35
CA ILE A 72 -14.27 3.27 -0.42
C ILE A 72 -15.10 2.07 0.06
N ASP A 73 -15.34 1.09 -0.81
CA ASP A 73 -16.14 -0.10 -0.51
C ASP A 73 -15.49 -1.09 0.46
N THR A 74 -14.26 -0.82 0.87
CA THR A 74 -13.46 -1.69 1.73
C THR A 74 -13.17 -1.03 3.08
N PRO A 75 -14.19 -0.76 3.90
CA PRO A 75 -13.99 -0.11 5.19
C PRO A 75 -13.15 -0.98 6.11
N LEU A 76 -12.02 -0.43 6.53
CA LEU A 76 -11.14 -1.03 7.52
C LEU A 76 -11.63 -0.72 8.93
N CYS A 77 -11.04 -1.40 9.91
CA CYS A 77 -11.13 -0.95 11.29
C CYS A 77 -10.47 0.43 11.43
N PRO A 78 -10.91 1.30 12.36
CA PRO A 78 -10.26 2.57 12.63
C PRO A 78 -8.75 2.39 12.84
N LEU A 79 -7.98 3.32 12.26
CA LEU A 79 -6.52 3.25 12.14
C LEU A 79 -5.88 4.38 12.93
N LYS A 80 -4.70 4.13 13.50
CA LYS A 80 -3.88 5.20 14.10
C LYS A 80 -3.15 5.90 12.96
N VAL A 81 -3.75 6.95 12.42
CA VAL A 81 -3.16 7.74 11.33
C VAL A 81 -2.38 8.92 11.90
N VAL A 82 -1.14 9.05 11.45
CA VAL A 82 -0.23 10.16 11.77
C VAL A 82 0.13 10.90 10.48
N THR A 83 0.31 12.21 10.58
CA THR A 83 0.65 13.06 9.43
C THR A 83 2.12 13.45 9.40
N ASN A 84 2.82 13.29 10.52
CA ASN A 84 4.26 13.46 10.63
C ASN A 84 4.96 12.11 10.36
N LEU A 85 5.88 12.09 9.39
CA LEU A 85 6.58 10.85 9.02
C LEU A 85 7.53 10.39 10.13
N GLN A 86 8.25 11.31 10.75
CA GLN A 86 9.21 11.03 11.80
C GLN A 86 8.52 10.37 13.00
N GLU A 87 7.32 10.83 13.35
CA GLU A 87 6.47 10.20 14.37
C GLU A 87 6.06 8.76 13.96
N ALA A 88 5.83 8.51 12.68
CA ALA A 88 5.42 7.19 12.19
C ALA A 88 6.54 6.15 12.31
N VAL A 89 7.79 6.57 12.10
CA VAL A 89 8.95 5.67 12.01
C VAL A 89 9.80 5.60 13.29
N TRP A 90 9.65 6.56 14.22
CA TRP A 90 10.53 6.76 15.38
C TRP A 90 10.89 5.48 16.19
N ASP A 91 9.89 4.65 16.48
CA ASP A 91 9.97 3.41 17.27
C ASP A 91 9.40 2.21 16.49
N ALA A 92 9.45 2.25 15.16
CA ALA A 92 8.98 1.14 14.33
C ALA A 92 10.04 0.02 14.26
N ASP A 93 9.63 -1.24 14.42
CA ASP A 93 10.50 -2.39 14.15
C ASP A 93 10.55 -2.76 12.66
N ILE A 94 9.43 -2.54 11.96
CA ILE A 94 9.23 -2.84 10.54
C ILE A 94 8.51 -1.64 9.91
N VAL A 95 9.04 -1.17 8.78
CA VAL A 95 8.38 -0.17 7.94
C VAL A 95 7.93 -0.84 6.65
N ILE A 96 6.65 -0.70 6.32
CA ILE A 96 6.11 -1.07 5.01
C ILE A 96 5.92 0.20 4.22
N ASP A 97 6.77 0.42 3.22
CA ASP A 97 6.72 1.59 2.36
C ASP A 97 5.78 1.33 1.17
N GLY A 98 4.64 2.02 1.17
CA GLY A 98 3.63 1.97 0.11
C GLY A 98 3.71 3.11 -0.88
N LEU A 99 4.72 3.98 -0.81
CA LEU A 99 4.85 5.12 -1.71
C LEU A 99 5.20 4.69 -3.13
N PRO A 100 4.71 5.40 -4.17
CA PRO A 100 5.25 5.25 -5.52
C PRO A 100 6.75 5.56 -5.54
N SER A 101 7.52 4.83 -6.36
CA SER A 101 8.99 4.97 -6.42
C SER A 101 9.46 6.40 -6.71
N THR A 102 8.66 7.18 -7.44
CA THR A 102 8.94 8.59 -7.77
C THR A 102 8.81 9.54 -6.58
N GLU A 103 8.10 9.16 -5.52
CA GLU A 103 7.85 9.99 -4.34
C GLU A 103 8.78 9.64 -3.16
N THR A 104 9.51 8.53 -3.24
CA THR A 104 10.34 8.00 -2.14
C THR A 104 11.66 8.78 -1.93
N ARG A 105 12.09 9.62 -2.89
CA ARG A 105 13.42 10.27 -2.88
C ARG A 105 13.66 11.27 -1.74
N GLU A 106 12.62 11.94 -1.23
CA GLU A 106 12.81 13.10 -0.34
C GLU A 106 12.82 12.74 1.16
N GLU A 107 12.34 11.55 1.53
CA GLU A 107 12.01 11.22 2.90
C GLU A 107 12.99 10.19 3.49
N ARG A 108 14.18 10.67 3.90
CA ARG A 108 15.26 9.85 4.48
C ARG A 108 14.86 9.26 5.83
N ILE A 109 14.37 8.02 5.83
CA ILE A 109 14.12 7.25 7.06
C ILE A 109 15.45 6.63 7.54
N THR A 110 15.79 6.88 8.80
CA THR A 110 16.94 6.23 9.46
C THR A 110 16.36 5.18 10.40
N VAL A 111 16.59 3.90 10.07
CA VAL A 111 16.36 2.67 10.87
C VAL A 111 14.86 2.38 11.17
N PRO A 112 14.22 1.40 10.47
CA PRO A 112 14.37 -0.03 10.78
C PRO A 112 14.29 -0.97 9.53
N VAL A 113 13.89 -2.24 9.67
CA VAL A 113 13.72 -3.18 8.54
C VAL A 113 12.59 -2.70 7.61
N THR A 114 12.96 -2.16 6.45
CA THR A 114 12.01 -1.67 5.45
C THR A 114 11.65 -2.72 4.39
N ILE A 115 10.35 -2.89 4.16
CA ILE A 115 9.75 -3.62 3.05
C ILE A 115 9.12 -2.61 2.10
N SER A 116 9.60 -2.54 0.86
CA SER A 116 8.98 -1.69 -0.16
C SER A 116 7.88 -2.43 -0.92
N LEU A 117 6.73 -1.78 -1.10
CA LEU A 117 5.63 -2.18 -1.99
C LEU A 117 5.68 -1.44 -3.32
N ALA A 118 6.64 -0.52 -3.49
CA ALA A 118 6.76 0.33 -4.66
C ALA A 118 6.90 -0.53 -5.93
N LYS A 119 6.15 -0.14 -6.96
CA LYS A 119 6.21 -0.73 -8.30
C LYS A 119 6.68 0.36 -9.25
N GLY A 120 7.85 0.17 -9.83
CA GLY A 120 8.44 1.14 -10.74
C GLY A 120 9.95 0.95 -10.81
N ILE A 121 10.53 1.37 -11.94
CA ILE A 121 11.98 1.54 -12.06
C ILE A 121 12.25 3.01 -12.32
N GLU A 122 13.27 3.55 -11.66
CA GLU A 122 13.84 4.83 -12.07
C GLU A 122 14.88 4.56 -13.15
N ALA A 123 14.74 5.25 -14.28
CA ALA A 123 15.71 5.17 -15.37
C ALA A 123 16.19 6.58 -15.72
N GLU A 124 17.49 6.72 -15.84
CA GLU A 124 18.13 7.91 -16.38
C GLU A 124 18.39 7.66 -17.86
N LEU A 125 17.85 8.53 -18.75
CA LEU A 125 17.93 8.34 -20.20
C LEU A 125 19.16 9.00 -20.84
N ARG A 126 19.88 9.85 -20.08
CA ARG A 126 21.03 10.62 -20.56
C ARG A 126 22.10 10.74 -19.46
N PRO A 127 23.40 10.76 -19.78
CA PRO A 127 23.98 10.67 -21.12
C PRO A 127 23.87 9.27 -21.74
N GLU A 128 23.80 8.22 -20.93
CA GLU A 128 23.57 6.84 -21.36
C GLU A 128 22.38 6.24 -20.59
N PRO A 129 21.44 5.56 -21.26
CA PRO A 129 20.30 4.93 -20.60
C PRO A 129 20.75 3.90 -19.56
N ARG A 130 20.37 4.14 -18.30
CA ARG A 130 20.63 3.21 -17.20
C ARG A 130 19.47 3.18 -16.22
N ILE A 131 19.20 2.01 -15.67
CA ILE A 131 18.33 1.87 -14.51
C ILE A 131 19.12 2.39 -13.31
N LEU A 132 18.56 3.38 -12.62
CA LEU A 132 19.11 3.84 -11.36
C LEU A 132 18.82 2.76 -10.34
N GLU A 133 19.86 2.12 -9.80
CA GLU A 133 19.66 1.23 -8.67
C GLU A 133 19.03 2.04 -7.54
N PHE A 134 17.92 1.54 -6.98
CA PHE A 134 17.28 2.11 -5.79
C PHE A 134 18.14 1.80 -4.56
N GLN A 135 19.37 2.32 -4.56
CA GLN A 135 20.24 2.28 -3.41
C GLN A 135 19.79 3.35 -2.45
N LEU A 136 19.16 2.93 -1.36
CA LEU A 136 19.67 3.11 0.00
C LEU A 136 18.57 2.63 0.97
N ARG A 137 18.82 1.49 1.64
CA ARG A 137 18.16 1.03 2.88
C ARG A 137 16.83 0.26 2.77
N ILE A 138 16.43 -0.23 1.60
CA ILE A 138 15.33 -1.21 1.47
C ILE A 138 15.92 -2.62 1.67
N TYR A 139 15.40 -3.38 2.64
CA TYR A 139 15.89 -4.75 2.92
C TYR A 139 15.19 -5.80 2.07
N CYS A 140 13.92 -5.56 1.75
CA CYS A 140 13.10 -6.44 0.94
C CYS A 140 12.09 -5.65 0.09
N ILE A 141 11.76 -6.16 -1.10
CA ILE A 141 10.67 -5.69 -1.94
C ILE A 141 9.57 -6.76 -1.94
N LEU A 142 8.32 -6.36 -1.73
CA LEU A 142 7.14 -7.23 -1.83
C LEU A 142 6.35 -6.87 -3.07
N GLY A 143 6.29 -7.78 -4.04
CA GLY A 143 5.56 -7.58 -5.29
C GLY A 143 4.81 -8.84 -5.74
N GLY A 144 4.19 -8.77 -6.92
CA GLY A 144 3.40 -9.86 -7.50
C GLY A 144 2.03 -9.40 -8.03
N PRO A 145 1.22 -10.35 -8.52
CA PRO A 145 -0.18 -10.13 -8.86
C PRO A 145 -1.01 -10.03 -7.57
N ASN A 146 -1.02 -8.86 -6.95
CA ASN A 146 -1.55 -8.68 -5.60
C ASN A 146 -2.43 -7.43 -5.47
N ILE A 147 -3.60 -7.45 -6.12
CA ILE A 147 -4.53 -6.32 -6.10
C ILE A 147 -5.12 -6.15 -4.70
N ALA A 148 -5.11 -4.91 -4.18
CA ALA A 148 -5.48 -4.63 -2.80
C ALA A 148 -6.94 -5.02 -2.47
N SER A 149 -7.88 -4.80 -3.40
CA SER A 149 -9.29 -5.19 -3.25
C SER A 149 -9.49 -6.70 -3.19
N GLU A 150 -8.78 -7.47 -4.02
CA GLU A 150 -8.81 -8.94 -4.01
C GLU A 150 -8.31 -9.49 -2.66
N ILE A 151 -7.21 -8.92 -2.15
CA ILE A 151 -6.67 -9.29 -0.82
C ILE A 151 -7.70 -8.99 0.28
N TYR A 152 -8.33 -7.82 0.24
CA TYR A 152 -9.37 -7.44 1.20
C TYR A 152 -10.57 -8.40 1.15
N ASN A 153 -10.99 -8.80 -0.05
CA ASN A 153 -12.08 -9.74 -0.29
C ASN A 153 -11.72 -11.21 0.01
N ARG A 154 -10.50 -11.49 0.48
CA ARG A 154 -9.97 -12.83 0.77
C ARG A 154 -9.93 -13.75 -0.45
N GLU A 155 -9.79 -13.17 -1.63
CA GLU A 155 -9.48 -13.93 -2.83
C GLU A 155 -8.06 -14.51 -2.73
N TYR A 156 -7.81 -15.62 -3.43
CA TYR A 156 -6.50 -16.25 -3.40
C TYR A 156 -5.48 -15.43 -4.18
N VAL A 157 -4.54 -14.84 -3.45
CA VAL A 157 -3.54 -13.93 -4.00
C VAL A 157 -2.14 -14.46 -3.72
N ASN A 158 -1.26 -14.35 -4.71
CA ASN A 158 0.16 -14.66 -4.57
C ASN A 158 0.99 -13.38 -4.51
N ALA A 159 1.94 -13.34 -3.59
CA ALA A 159 2.97 -12.31 -3.53
C ALA A 159 4.35 -12.97 -3.43
N ARG A 160 5.37 -12.19 -3.76
CA ARG A 160 6.78 -12.57 -3.65
C ARG A 160 7.52 -11.48 -2.90
N ILE A 161 8.29 -11.89 -1.90
CA ILE A 161 9.23 -11.02 -1.20
C ILE A 161 10.65 -11.34 -1.66
N CYS A 162 11.34 -10.33 -2.17
CA CYS A 162 12.71 -10.43 -2.66
C CYS A 162 13.64 -9.61 -1.77
N GLY A 163 14.84 -10.10 -1.48
CA GLY A 163 15.82 -9.37 -0.68
C GLY A 163 16.84 -10.25 0.03
N ALA A 164 17.52 -9.67 1.02
CA ALA A 164 18.57 -10.36 1.77
C ALA A 164 18.02 -11.55 2.57
N GLU A 165 18.76 -12.67 2.57
CA GLU A 165 18.31 -13.92 3.22
C GLU A 165 18.01 -13.74 4.71
N LYS A 166 18.82 -12.92 5.39
CA LYS A 166 18.67 -12.56 6.82
C LYS A 166 17.25 -12.15 7.18
N TRP A 167 16.54 -11.45 6.28
CA TRP A 167 15.21 -10.91 6.55
C TRP A 167 14.10 -11.62 5.75
N ARG A 168 14.33 -11.93 4.47
CA ARG A 168 13.26 -12.35 3.54
C ARG A 168 12.46 -13.55 4.03
N LYS A 169 13.12 -14.57 4.60
CA LYS A 169 12.44 -15.82 5.03
C LYS A 169 11.57 -15.60 6.26
N ALA A 170 12.03 -14.79 7.21
CA ALA A 170 11.26 -14.43 8.39
C ALA A 170 10.07 -13.55 8.01
N LEU A 171 10.30 -12.54 7.18
CA LEU A 171 9.26 -11.62 6.68
C LEU A 171 8.23 -12.33 5.80
N ALA A 172 8.64 -13.27 4.94
CA ALA A 172 7.72 -14.08 4.15
C ALA A 172 6.74 -14.85 5.03
N ARG A 173 7.24 -15.48 6.10
CA ARG A 173 6.39 -16.20 7.06
C ARG A 173 5.48 -15.25 7.85
N PHE A 174 5.99 -14.08 8.24
CA PHE A 174 5.23 -13.07 8.95
C PHE A 174 4.06 -12.50 8.13
N LEU A 175 4.28 -12.25 6.83
CA LEU A 175 3.28 -11.66 5.94
C LEU A 175 2.24 -12.67 5.42
N ARG A 176 2.55 -13.97 5.46
CA ARG A 176 1.69 -15.02 4.89
C ARG A 176 0.38 -15.13 5.67
N GLN A 177 -0.73 -15.23 4.94
CA GLN A 177 -2.07 -15.50 5.46
C GLN A 177 -2.71 -16.65 4.66
N PRO A 178 -3.81 -17.28 5.10
CA PRO A 178 -4.43 -18.40 4.38
C PRO A 178 -4.77 -18.12 2.90
N HIS A 179 -5.20 -16.89 2.59
CA HIS A 179 -5.54 -16.45 1.23
C HIS A 179 -4.47 -15.56 0.58
N PHE A 180 -3.39 -15.23 1.31
CA PHE A 180 -2.31 -14.39 0.82
C PHE A 180 -0.98 -15.15 0.96
N ILE A 181 -0.60 -15.85 -0.11
CA ILE A 181 0.57 -16.71 -0.12
C ILE A 181 1.80 -15.90 -0.53
N VAL A 182 2.74 -15.75 0.39
CA VAL A 182 3.98 -15.00 0.16
C VAL A 182 5.14 -15.96 -0.08
N TRP A 183 5.76 -15.91 -1.26
CA TRP A 183 6.95 -16.68 -1.63
C TRP A 183 8.23 -15.87 -1.43
N ASP A 184 9.36 -16.48 -1.05
CA ASP A 184 10.64 -15.76 -0.98
C ASP A 184 11.52 -16.00 -2.22
N ASN A 185 12.33 -15.00 -2.57
CA ASN A 185 13.37 -15.12 -3.60
C ASN A 185 14.60 -14.27 -3.22
N GLY A 186 15.79 -14.71 -3.61
CA GLY A 186 17.01 -13.94 -3.45
C GLY A 186 17.25 -12.92 -4.56
N ASP A 187 16.60 -13.09 -5.72
CA ASP A 187 16.77 -12.21 -6.87
C ASP A 187 15.94 -10.92 -6.74
N LEU A 188 16.55 -9.90 -6.15
CA LEU A 188 15.97 -8.58 -5.95
C LEU A 188 15.88 -7.79 -7.27
N VAL A 189 16.98 -7.76 -8.03
CA VAL A 189 17.14 -6.93 -9.23
C VAL A 189 16.12 -7.33 -10.29
N THR A 190 16.02 -8.61 -10.62
CA THR A 190 15.06 -9.07 -11.64
C THR A 190 13.63 -8.77 -11.21
N HIS A 191 13.32 -8.92 -9.93
CA HIS A 191 11.97 -8.68 -9.42
C HIS A 191 11.55 -7.21 -9.55
N GLU A 192 12.44 -6.29 -9.19
CA GLU A 192 12.21 -4.85 -9.31
C GLU A 192 12.08 -4.43 -10.77
N VAL A 193 13.00 -4.86 -11.63
CA VAL A 193 13.00 -4.53 -13.06
C VAL A 193 11.73 -5.04 -13.74
N MET A 194 11.36 -6.30 -13.52
CA MET A 194 10.12 -6.86 -14.08
C MET A 194 8.87 -6.17 -13.51
N GLY A 195 8.91 -5.81 -12.23
CA GLY A 195 7.85 -5.05 -11.56
C GLY A 195 7.61 -3.67 -12.17
N GLY A 196 8.67 -2.97 -12.59
CA GLY A 196 8.58 -1.69 -13.29
C GLY A 196 8.17 -1.83 -14.77
N LEU A 197 8.72 -2.81 -15.48
CA LEU A 197 8.47 -3.00 -16.92
C LEU A 197 7.07 -3.54 -17.23
N LYS A 198 6.41 -4.25 -16.30
CA LYS A 198 5.09 -4.85 -16.54
C LYS A 198 4.04 -3.84 -17.05
N ASN A 199 4.10 -2.59 -16.60
CA ASN A 199 3.14 -1.55 -16.99
C ASN A 199 3.38 -1.14 -18.45
N VAL A 200 4.64 -1.10 -18.90
CA VAL A 200 5.01 -0.85 -20.30
C VAL A 200 4.50 -1.98 -21.19
N TYR A 201 4.70 -3.23 -20.77
CA TYR A 201 4.18 -4.40 -21.48
C TYR A 201 2.65 -4.39 -21.57
N ALA A 202 1.95 -4.03 -20.48
CA ALA A 202 0.50 -3.95 -20.46
C ALA A 202 -0.05 -2.89 -21.44
N ILE A 203 0.58 -1.71 -21.50
CA ILE A 203 0.21 -0.66 -22.46
C ILE A 203 0.43 -1.15 -23.89
N GLY A 204 1.59 -1.75 -24.18
CA GLY A 204 1.90 -2.29 -25.50
C GLY A 204 0.91 -3.38 -25.93
N ALA A 205 0.59 -4.32 -25.03
CA ALA A 205 -0.40 -5.35 -25.28
C ALA A 205 -1.79 -4.76 -25.56
N GLY A 206 -2.24 -3.78 -24.75
CA GLY A 206 -3.51 -3.10 -24.95
C GLY A 206 -3.60 -2.37 -26.30
N ALA A 207 -2.52 -1.71 -26.72
CA ALA A 207 -2.45 -1.07 -28.03
C ALA A 207 -2.57 -2.09 -29.18
N ILE A 208 -1.85 -3.21 -29.10
CA ILE A 208 -1.91 -4.28 -30.11
C ILE A 208 -3.31 -4.91 -30.16
N LEU A 209 -3.92 -5.21 -29.01
CA LEU A 209 -5.29 -5.74 -28.91
C LEU A 209 -6.31 -4.80 -29.56
N SER A 210 -6.22 -3.49 -29.27
CA SER A 210 -7.09 -2.48 -29.87
C SER A 210 -6.94 -2.40 -31.39
N LEU A 211 -5.73 -2.60 -31.92
CA LEU A 211 -5.46 -2.60 -33.36
C LEU A 211 -5.91 -3.90 -34.04
N SER A 212 -5.91 -5.02 -33.31
CA SER A 212 -6.22 -6.34 -33.84
C SER A 212 -7.73 -6.63 -33.88
N GLY A 213 -8.57 -5.75 -33.32
CA GLY A 213 -10.03 -5.92 -33.28
C GLY A 213 -10.52 -7.11 -32.45
N ALA A 214 -9.64 -7.76 -31.68
CA ALA A 214 -9.98 -8.92 -30.87
C ALA A 214 -10.71 -8.46 -29.60
N MET A 215 -12.04 -8.53 -29.65
CA MET A 215 -12.93 -8.37 -28.51
C MET A 215 -13.05 -9.77 -27.85
N PHE A 216 -12.45 -9.95 -26.66
CA PHE A 216 -12.72 -11.11 -25.80
C PHE A 216 -13.86 -10.77 -24.83
#